data_AF-A0A813GC63-F1
#
_entry.id   AF-A0A813GC63-F1
#
_cell.length_a   1.000
_cell.length_b   1.000
_cell.length_c   1.000
_cell.angle_alpha   90.00
_cell.angle_beta   90.00
_cell.angle_gamma   90.00
#
_symmetry.space_group_name_H-M   'P 1'
#
loop_
_entity.id
_entity.type
_entity.pdbx_description
1 polymer ?
#
loop_
_entity_poly.entity_id
_entity_poly.type
_entity_poly.pdbx_seq_one_letter_code
_entity_poly.pdbx_strand_id
1 'polypeptide(L)'
;NSLRLAPRWAAPRQRRRCFAGLLLVLLLPAAAVGLSDSGEVEKSLTFLPSFDWRLLFEGATPDLVFSKVLSLCVIAGSFIGKMPQVLAIWRAKSADGLSKVSMWTEVINMGVQFAYNVVRRSPLTTYAEVAILFPQLLLVVLVAAYVDGYLKVSVWLAALTLCLGTVGMALGIVPPVVTAALYAVNAITGFVSVLPQVSINYQQRSTGQLSFLVTAMTFAGISTRLFTTFVEVDDVALQLTMALNWSLIAVLMMQFFLYRDKRLLPPMSPSRRVDKSFAVTPRLSGRS
;
A
#
# COMPACT_ATOMS: atom_id res chain seq x y z
N ASN A 1 -4.81 -2.56 -40.69
CA ASN A 1 -5.80 -3.65 -40.57
C ASN A 1 -5.71 -4.29 -39.18
N SER A 2 -6.12 -3.55 -38.14
CA SER A 2 -6.18 -4.05 -36.75
C SER A 2 -7.20 -3.24 -35.96
N LEU A 3 -8.47 -3.44 -36.32
CA LEU A 3 -9.62 -3.09 -35.50
C LEU A 3 -9.48 -3.82 -34.15
N ARG A 4 -8.91 -3.14 -33.14
CA ARG A 4 -8.98 -3.59 -31.76
C ARG A 4 -10.45 -3.48 -31.33
N LEU A 5 -11.11 -4.63 -31.33
CA LEU A 5 -12.43 -4.85 -30.79
C LEU A 5 -12.53 -4.19 -29.41
N ALA A 6 -13.39 -3.19 -29.28
CA ALA A 6 -13.80 -2.66 -27.99
C ALA A 6 -14.27 -3.82 -27.09
N PRO A 7 -13.94 -3.83 -25.79
CA PRO A 7 -14.33 -4.92 -24.91
C PRO A 7 -15.86 -5.01 -24.88
N ARG A 8 -16.38 -6.13 -25.41
CA ARG A 8 -17.79 -6.50 -25.32
C ARG A 8 -18.19 -6.43 -23.85
N TRP A 9 -19.10 -5.52 -23.52
CA TRP A 9 -19.71 -5.39 -22.20
C TRP A 9 -20.12 -6.78 -21.69
N ALA A 10 -19.54 -7.17 -20.55
CA ALA A 10 -19.74 -8.49 -19.97
C ALA A 10 -21.24 -8.82 -19.83
N ALA A 11 -21.63 -10.03 -20.25
CA ALA A 11 -23.03 -10.48 -20.25
C ALA A 11 -23.70 -10.28 -18.87
N PRO A 12 -25.02 -10.06 -18.80
CA PRO A 12 -25.74 -9.80 -17.54
C PRO A 12 -25.48 -10.82 -16.42
N ARG A 13 -25.23 -12.09 -16.80
CA ARG A 13 -24.84 -13.17 -15.86
C ARG A 13 -23.47 -12.96 -15.22
N GLN A 14 -22.50 -12.42 -15.95
CA GLN A 14 -21.16 -12.14 -15.42
C GLN A 14 -21.20 -10.95 -14.45
N ARG A 15 -22.02 -9.92 -14.73
CA ARG A 15 -22.27 -8.82 -13.79
C ARG A 15 -22.87 -9.29 -12.46
N ARG A 16 -23.89 -10.15 -12.49
CA ARG A 16 -24.52 -10.68 -11.26
C ARG A 16 -23.55 -11.54 -10.44
N ARG A 17 -22.74 -12.37 -11.09
CA ARG A 17 -21.69 -13.18 -10.41
C ARG A 17 -20.58 -12.33 -9.82
N CYS A 18 -20.19 -11.23 -10.48
CA CYS A 18 -19.19 -10.30 -9.95
C CYS A 18 -19.72 -9.55 -8.72
N PHE A 19 -20.97 -9.08 -8.76
CA PHE A 19 -21.59 -8.45 -7.60
C PHE A 19 -21.74 -9.41 -6.42
N ALA A 20 -22.19 -10.65 -6.67
CA ALA A 20 -22.29 -11.67 -5.62
C ALA A 20 -20.91 -12.03 -5.04
N GLY A 21 -19.87 -12.19 -5.87
CA GLY A 21 -18.50 -12.42 -5.41
C GLY A 21 -17.93 -11.24 -4.65
N LEU A 22 -18.20 -10.01 -5.09
CA LEU A 22 -17.75 -8.78 -4.43
C LEU A 22 -18.41 -8.65 -3.06
N LEU A 23 -19.71 -8.93 -2.97
CA LEU A 23 -20.45 -8.96 -1.72
C LEU A 23 -19.89 -10.04 -0.80
N LEU A 24 -19.61 -11.25 -1.30
CA LEU A 24 -19.08 -12.35 -0.50
C LEU A 24 -17.67 -12.04 0.03
N VAL A 25 -16.80 -11.45 -0.80
CA VAL A 25 -15.42 -11.10 -0.41
C VAL A 25 -15.37 -9.89 0.51
N LEU A 26 -16.25 -8.89 0.33
CA LEU A 26 -16.35 -7.71 1.21
C LEU A 26 -17.09 -8.02 2.51
N LEU A 27 -18.04 -8.96 2.49
CA LEU A 27 -18.77 -9.39 3.67
C LEU A 27 -18.09 -10.53 4.42
N LEU A 28 -17.14 -11.27 3.85
CA LEU A 28 -16.44 -12.34 4.56
C LEU A 28 -15.69 -11.85 5.82
N PRO A 29 -15.03 -10.68 5.82
CA PRO A 29 -14.52 -10.07 7.05
C PRO A 29 -15.65 -9.78 8.06
N ALA A 30 -16.82 -9.32 7.59
CA ALA A 30 -17.98 -9.02 8.44
C ALA A 30 -18.77 -10.28 8.88
N ALA A 31 -18.69 -11.38 8.12
CA ALA A 31 -19.36 -12.66 8.36
C ALA A 31 -18.49 -13.60 9.18
N ALA A 32 -17.15 -13.49 9.10
CA ALA A 32 -16.24 -14.06 10.08
C ALA A 32 -16.46 -13.45 11.48
N VAL A 33 -16.94 -12.19 11.53
CA VAL A 33 -17.42 -11.53 12.74
C VAL A 33 -18.83 -12.00 13.17
N GLY A 34 -19.62 -12.61 12.26
CA GLY A 34 -21.01 -12.99 12.53
C GLY A 34 -21.31 -14.49 12.66
N LEU A 35 -20.41 -15.39 12.25
CA LEU A 35 -20.68 -16.85 12.16
C LEU A 35 -20.16 -17.69 13.34
N SER A 36 -19.71 -17.08 14.42
CA SER A 36 -19.21 -17.83 15.58
C SER A 36 -20.21 -17.86 16.73
N ASP A 37 -21.27 -18.63 16.55
CA ASP A 37 -22.29 -18.94 17.57
C ASP A 37 -21.88 -20.16 18.42
N SER A 38 -20.67 -20.14 18.95
CA SER A 38 -20.19 -21.07 19.97
C SER A 38 -19.44 -20.28 21.04
N GLY A 39 -19.91 -20.38 22.28
CA GLY A 39 -19.64 -19.48 23.42
C GLY A 39 -18.18 -19.25 23.84
N GLU A 40 -17.18 -19.82 23.15
CA GLU A 40 -15.78 -19.41 23.33
C GLU A 40 -15.42 -18.14 22.56
N VAL A 41 -16.18 -17.82 21.50
CA VAL A 41 -15.93 -16.64 20.67
C VAL A 41 -16.65 -15.41 21.20
N GLU A 42 -17.59 -15.47 22.14
CA GLU A 42 -18.08 -14.26 22.83
C GLU A 42 -16.94 -13.53 23.60
N LYS A 43 -15.95 -14.29 24.10
CA LYS A 43 -14.71 -13.74 24.68
C LYS A 43 -13.70 -13.24 23.65
N SER A 44 -13.88 -13.60 22.37
CA SER A 44 -13.00 -13.22 21.25
C SER A 44 -13.67 -12.25 20.26
N LEU A 45 -15.00 -12.09 20.32
CA LEU A 45 -15.88 -11.12 19.65
C LEU A 45 -15.99 -9.81 20.43
N THR A 46 -15.21 -9.66 21.49
CA THR A 46 -14.59 -8.39 21.87
C THR A 46 -13.47 -8.00 20.87
N PHE A 47 -13.66 -8.30 19.58
CA PHE A 47 -12.70 -8.02 18.51
C PHE A 47 -12.69 -6.55 18.09
N LEU A 48 -13.77 -5.84 18.37
CA LEU A 48 -13.71 -4.40 18.62
C LEU A 48 -13.72 -4.29 20.14
N PRO A 49 -12.67 -3.74 20.80
CA PRO A 49 -12.87 -3.30 22.17
C PRO A 49 -14.13 -2.42 22.14
N SER A 50 -15.08 -2.66 23.05
CA SER A 50 -16.18 -1.73 23.25
C SER A 50 -15.57 -0.34 23.29
N PHE A 51 -15.77 0.43 22.22
CA PHE A 51 -15.07 1.69 22.03
C PHE A 51 -15.70 2.67 23.00
N ASP A 52 -15.18 2.65 24.22
CA ASP A 52 -15.60 3.59 25.24
C ASP A 52 -14.96 4.93 24.91
N TRP A 53 -15.77 5.86 24.42
CA TRP A 53 -15.36 7.21 24.07
C TRP A 53 -14.72 7.94 25.25
N ARG A 54 -14.97 7.50 26.49
CA ARG A 54 -14.39 8.07 27.71
C ARG A 54 -12.90 7.75 27.82
N LEU A 55 -12.48 6.55 27.42
CA LEU A 55 -11.07 6.13 27.37
C LEU A 55 -10.23 6.91 26.34
N LEU A 56 -10.86 7.65 25.43
CA LEU A 56 -10.14 8.56 24.54
C LEU A 56 -9.47 9.70 25.34
N PHE A 57 -10.10 10.19 26.40
CA PHE A 57 -9.66 11.42 27.10
C PHE A 57 -9.37 11.21 28.59
N GLU A 58 -9.51 9.99 29.11
CA GLU A 58 -9.25 9.68 30.50
C GLU A 58 -7.74 9.74 30.81
N GLY A 59 -7.32 10.62 31.73
CA GLY A 59 -5.92 10.81 32.13
C GLY A 59 -5.01 11.45 31.07
N ALA A 60 -5.57 12.12 30.06
CA ALA A 60 -4.83 12.45 28.84
C ALA A 60 -3.91 13.68 28.99
N THR A 61 -2.62 13.48 28.74
CA THR A 61 -1.65 14.55 28.46
C THR A 61 -2.02 15.26 27.14
N PRO A 62 -1.64 16.54 26.94
CA PRO A 62 -1.91 17.25 25.68
C PRO A 62 -1.46 16.49 24.43
N ASP A 63 -0.31 15.80 24.52
CA ASP A 63 0.25 15.00 23.42
C ASP A 63 -0.63 13.79 23.06
N LEU A 64 -1.20 13.13 24.07
CA LEU A 64 -2.10 11.99 23.87
C LEU A 64 -3.43 12.42 23.25
N VAL A 65 -3.99 13.54 23.70
CA VAL A 65 -5.19 14.14 23.10
C VAL A 65 -4.93 14.49 21.64
N PHE A 66 -3.80 15.13 21.36
CA PHE A 66 -3.42 15.50 20.00
C PHE A 66 -3.24 14.27 19.10
N SER A 67 -2.59 13.20 19.59
CA SER A 67 -2.45 11.93 18.86
C SER A 67 -3.81 11.36 18.48
N LYS A 68 -4.74 11.30 19.43
CA LYS A 68 -6.07 10.72 19.20
C LYS A 68 -6.90 11.52 18.20
N VAL A 69 -6.87 12.85 18.28
CA VAL A 69 -7.55 13.72 17.29
C VAL A 69 -6.96 13.48 15.90
N LEU A 70 -5.63 13.42 15.80
CA LEU A 70 -4.95 13.19 14.54
C LEU A 70 -5.28 11.80 13.95
N SER A 71 -5.29 10.75 14.78
CA SER A 71 -5.73 9.40 14.41
C SER A 71 -7.17 9.38 13.90
N LEU A 72 -8.09 10.09 14.56
CA LEU A 72 -9.48 10.22 14.11
C LEU A 72 -9.60 10.93 12.75
N CYS A 73 -8.80 11.95 12.49
CA CYS A 73 -8.75 12.60 11.17
C CYS A 73 -8.26 11.63 10.08
N VAL A 74 -7.26 10.80 10.37
CA VAL A 74 -6.76 9.78 9.44
C VAL A 74 -7.83 8.72 9.17
N ILE A 75 -8.51 8.24 10.21
CA ILE A 75 -9.62 7.28 10.09
C ILE A 75 -10.73 7.87 9.23
N ALA A 76 -11.15 9.11 9.48
CA ALA A 76 -12.16 9.79 8.67
C ALA A 76 -11.74 9.91 7.20
N GLY A 77 -10.50 10.30 6.93
CA GLY A 77 -9.96 10.38 5.56
C GLY A 77 -9.89 9.03 4.86
N SER A 78 -9.67 7.95 5.61
CA SER A 78 -9.51 6.59 5.06
C SER A 78 -10.77 6.06 4.39
N PHE A 79 -11.97 6.51 4.77
CA PHE A 79 -13.23 6.17 4.10
C PHE A 79 -13.27 6.64 2.63
N ILE A 80 -12.56 7.73 2.32
CA ILE A 80 -12.46 8.27 0.97
C ILE A 80 -11.18 7.76 0.28
N GLY A 81 -10.12 7.47 1.04
CA GLY A 81 -8.75 7.29 0.57
C GLY A 81 -8.56 6.63 -0.80
N LYS A 82 -9.10 5.42 -1.01
CA LYS A 82 -8.92 4.67 -2.28
C LYS A 82 -10.08 4.79 -3.25
N MET A 83 -11.18 5.45 -2.86
CA MET A 83 -12.36 5.64 -3.72
C MET A 83 -12.09 6.47 -4.99
N PRO A 84 -11.27 7.55 -4.97
CA PRO A 84 -10.90 8.26 -6.19
C PRO A 84 -10.21 7.35 -7.22
N GLN A 85 -9.38 6.40 -6.77
CA GLN A 85 -8.69 5.46 -7.65
C GLN A 85 -9.68 4.47 -8.30
N VAL A 86 -10.63 3.94 -7.52
CA VAL A 86 -11.72 3.11 -8.07
C VAL A 86 -12.49 3.87 -9.14
N LEU A 87 -12.86 5.13 -8.86
CA LEU A 87 -13.62 5.96 -9.76
C LEU A 87 -12.84 6.33 -11.04
N ALA A 88 -11.54 6.57 -10.91
CA ALA A 88 -10.66 6.83 -12.04
C ALA A 88 -10.61 5.64 -13.01
N ILE A 89 -10.38 4.42 -12.50
CA ILE A 89 -10.36 3.18 -13.31
C ILE A 89 -11.74 2.96 -13.95
N TRP A 90 -12.81 3.13 -13.17
CA TRP A 90 -14.18 2.93 -13.66
C TRP A 90 -14.57 3.90 -14.78
N ARG A 91 -14.15 5.17 -14.69
CA ARG A 91 -14.39 6.21 -15.70
C ARG A 91 -13.51 6.01 -16.93
N ALA A 92 -12.24 5.68 -16.73
CA ALA A 92 -11.30 5.43 -17.82
C ALA A 92 -11.64 4.15 -18.62
N LYS A 93 -12.40 3.22 -18.03
CA LYS A 93 -12.70 1.90 -18.62
C LYS A 93 -11.43 1.13 -19.00
N SER A 94 -10.33 1.41 -18.32
CA SER A 94 -9.07 0.70 -18.40
C SER A 94 -8.28 0.89 -17.10
N ALA A 95 -7.53 -0.12 -16.68
CA ALA A 95 -6.50 0.00 -15.66
C ALA A 95 -5.08 0.09 -16.26
N ASP A 96 -4.96 0.40 -17.55
CA ASP A 96 -3.68 0.61 -18.24
C ASP A 96 -2.83 1.67 -17.52
N GLY A 97 -1.54 1.38 -17.39
CA GLY A 97 -0.60 2.22 -16.64
C GLY A 97 -0.48 1.85 -15.14
N LEU A 98 -1.38 1.03 -14.60
CA LEU A 98 -1.25 0.48 -13.25
C LEU A 98 -0.58 -0.89 -13.26
N SER A 99 0.40 -1.08 -12.37
CA SER A 99 1.05 -2.38 -12.20
C SER A 99 0.15 -3.33 -11.41
N LYS A 100 -0.26 -4.44 -12.04
CA LYS A 100 -1.04 -5.51 -11.39
C LYS A 100 -0.34 -6.07 -10.17
N VAL A 101 0.98 -6.28 -10.26
CA VAL A 101 1.80 -6.75 -9.14
C VAL A 101 1.73 -5.72 -8.00
N SER A 102 1.93 -4.43 -8.30
CA SER A 102 1.86 -3.37 -7.30
C SER A 102 0.50 -3.32 -6.59
N MET A 103 -0.60 -3.45 -7.34
CA MET A 103 -1.94 -3.43 -6.74
C MET A 103 -2.14 -4.61 -5.78
N TRP A 104 -1.77 -5.84 -6.18
CA TRP A 104 -1.88 -7.01 -5.31
C TRP A 104 -0.96 -6.93 -4.10
N THR A 105 0.29 -6.51 -4.29
CA THR A 105 1.24 -6.29 -3.19
C THR A 105 0.70 -5.28 -2.18
N GLU A 106 0.01 -4.22 -2.63
CA GLU A 106 -0.60 -3.26 -1.72
C GLU A 106 -1.71 -3.88 -0.86
N VAL A 107 -2.59 -4.71 -1.43
CA VAL A 107 -3.63 -5.41 -0.65
C VAL A 107 -2.99 -6.40 0.34
N ILE A 108 -1.97 -7.14 -0.09
CA ILE A 108 -1.25 -8.10 0.77
C ILE A 108 -0.61 -7.39 1.97
N ASN A 109 0.12 -6.31 1.70
CA ASN A 109 0.78 -5.51 2.73
C ASN A 109 -0.22 -4.95 3.74
N MET A 110 -1.37 -4.47 3.27
CA MET A 110 -2.43 -3.95 4.13
C MET A 110 -3.06 -5.05 5.00
N GLY A 111 -3.27 -6.25 4.44
CA GLY A 111 -3.79 -7.40 5.19
C GLY A 111 -2.82 -7.89 6.27
N VAL A 112 -1.53 -8.00 5.95
CA VAL A 112 -0.48 -8.34 6.92
C VAL A 112 -0.39 -7.30 8.04
N GLN A 113 -0.45 -6.01 7.70
CA GLN A 113 -0.44 -4.92 8.67
C GLN A 113 -1.65 -5.00 9.61
N PHE A 114 -2.85 -5.26 9.07
CA PHE A 114 -4.05 -5.44 9.88
C PHE A 114 -3.90 -6.61 10.86
N ALA A 115 -3.53 -7.79 10.36
CA ALA A 115 -3.38 -8.99 11.18
C ALA A 115 -2.30 -8.81 12.26
N TYR A 116 -1.19 -8.15 11.94
CA TYR A 116 -0.13 -7.87 12.92
C TYR A 116 -0.63 -7.01 14.09
N ASN A 117 -1.34 -5.91 13.81
CA ASN A 117 -1.85 -5.02 14.85
C ASN A 117 -2.89 -5.72 15.74
N VAL A 118 -3.71 -6.60 15.16
CA VAL A 118 -4.65 -7.44 15.92
C VAL A 118 -3.93 -8.42 16.84
N VAL A 119 -2.95 -9.18 16.31
CA VAL A 119 -2.17 -10.16 17.10
C VAL A 119 -1.41 -9.47 18.23
N ARG A 120 -0.92 -8.25 18.00
CA ARG A 120 -0.22 -7.43 19.00
C ARG A 120 -1.15 -6.67 19.94
N ARG A 121 -2.47 -6.79 19.80
CA ARG A 121 -3.49 -6.10 20.61
C ARG A 121 -3.26 -4.59 20.68
N SER A 122 -2.84 -3.99 19.56
CA SER A 122 -2.62 -2.55 19.47
C SER A 122 -3.95 -1.79 19.63
N PRO A 123 -3.94 -0.53 20.13
CA PRO A 123 -5.15 0.26 20.24
C PRO A 123 -5.85 0.41 18.88
N LEU A 124 -7.18 0.32 18.86
CA LEU A 124 -7.96 0.40 17.63
C LEU A 124 -7.72 1.72 16.87
N THR A 125 -7.50 2.82 17.61
CA THR A 125 -7.20 4.15 17.03
C THR A 125 -5.95 4.15 16.16
N THR A 126 -5.01 3.24 16.40
CA THR A 126 -3.72 3.19 15.70
C THR A 126 -3.79 2.48 14.35
N TYR A 127 -4.76 1.58 14.15
CA TYR A 127 -4.84 0.77 12.92
C TYR A 127 -6.25 0.68 12.29
N ALA A 128 -7.25 1.37 12.83
CA ALA A 128 -8.60 1.39 12.28
C ALA A 128 -8.64 1.83 10.81
N GLU A 129 -7.73 2.71 10.38
CA GLU A 129 -7.65 3.10 8.97
C GLU A 129 -7.21 1.94 8.08
N VAL A 130 -6.37 1.03 8.59
CA VAL A 130 -5.92 -0.17 7.87
C VAL A 130 -7.11 -1.10 7.62
N ALA A 131 -7.97 -1.28 8.64
CA ALA A 131 -9.19 -2.08 8.54
C ALA A 131 -10.18 -1.53 7.49
N ILE A 132 -10.24 -0.20 7.35
CA ILE A 132 -11.10 0.49 6.36
C ILE A 132 -10.49 0.44 4.96
N LEU A 133 -9.17 0.60 4.83
CA LEU A 133 -8.48 0.66 3.53
C LEU A 133 -8.29 -0.71 2.89
N PHE A 134 -8.12 -1.78 3.67
CA PHE A 134 -7.97 -3.15 3.17
C PHE A 134 -9.08 -3.57 2.18
N PRO A 135 -10.38 -3.49 2.52
CA PRO A 135 -11.45 -3.84 1.59
C PRO A 135 -11.53 -2.87 0.39
N GLN A 136 -11.18 -1.59 0.56
CA GLN A 136 -11.16 -0.63 -0.55
C GLN A 136 -10.05 -0.95 -1.57
N LEU A 137 -8.87 -1.37 -1.10
CA LEU A 137 -7.78 -1.81 -1.96
C LEU A 137 -8.14 -3.09 -2.72
N LEU A 138 -8.81 -4.04 -2.04
CA LEU A 138 -9.31 -5.24 -2.69
C LEU A 138 -10.36 -4.89 -3.76
N LEU A 139 -11.24 -3.92 -3.49
CA LEU A 139 -12.18 -3.37 -4.46
C LEU A 139 -11.45 -2.77 -5.68
N VAL A 140 -10.36 -2.02 -5.49
CA VAL A 140 -9.54 -1.49 -6.59
C VAL A 140 -9.05 -2.62 -7.50
N VAL A 141 -8.49 -3.69 -6.93
CA VAL A 141 -8.00 -4.86 -7.69
C VAL A 141 -9.12 -5.54 -8.46
N LEU A 142 -10.28 -5.74 -7.84
CA LEU A 142 -11.42 -6.41 -8.47
C LEU A 142 -12.04 -5.56 -9.59
N VAL A 143 -12.13 -4.24 -9.41
CA VAL A 143 -12.62 -3.31 -10.44
C VAL A 143 -11.63 -3.25 -11.60
N ALA A 144 -10.32 -3.16 -11.34
CA ALA A 144 -9.29 -3.21 -12.37
C ALA A 144 -9.39 -4.51 -13.19
N ALA A 145 -9.50 -5.66 -12.51
CA ALA A 145 -9.66 -6.95 -13.16
C ALA A 145 -10.94 -7.07 -13.99
N TYR A 146 -12.03 -6.48 -13.51
CA TYR A 146 -13.30 -6.45 -14.23
C TYR A 146 -13.20 -5.66 -15.53
N VAL A 147 -12.65 -4.45 -15.44
CA VAL A 147 -12.56 -3.49 -16.53
C VAL A 147 -11.62 -3.98 -17.64
N ASP A 148 -10.47 -4.54 -17.28
CA ASP A 148 -9.51 -5.11 -18.24
C ASP A 148 -9.90 -6.53 -18.73
N GLY A 149 -11.04 -7.07 -18.26
CA GLY A 149 -11.58 -8.34 -18.73
C GLY A 149 -10.83 -9.60 -18.27
N TYR A 150 -9.94 -9.51 -17.27
CA TYR A 150 -9.21 -10.67 -16.73
C TYR A 150 -9.78 -11.22 -15.41
N LEU A 151 -10.93 -10.71 -14.94
CA LEU A 151 -11.63 -11.20 -13.76
C LEU A 151 -12.14 -12.64 -13.94
N LYS A 152 -11.25 -13.60 -13.69
CA LYS A 152 -11.48 -15.04 -13.76
C LYS A 152 -11.62 -15.63 -12.35
N VAL A 153 -11.98 -16.93 -12.28
CA VAL A 153 -12.05 -17.67 -11.01
C VAL A 153 -10.75 -17.58 -10.21
N SER A 154 -9.59 -17.58 -10.87
CA SER A 154 -8.29 -17.43 -10.21
C SER A 154 -8.15 -16.12 -9.42
N VAL A 155 -8.71 -15.01 -9.91
CA VAL A 155 -8.69 -13.71 -9.21
C VAL A 155 -9.58 -13.76 -7.96
N TRP A 156 -10.75 -14.39 -8.07
CA TRP A 156 -11.65 -14.60 -6.94
C TRP A 156 -11.03 -15.51 -5.87
N LEU A 157 -10.38 -16.60 -6.30
CA LEU A 157 -9.65 -17.49 -5.39
C LEU A 157 -8.50 -16.75 -4.71
N ALA A 158 -7.71 -15.97 -5.43
CA ALA A 158 -6.63 -15.16 -4.84
C ALA A 158 -7.16 -14.16 -3.81
N ALA A 159 -8.25 -13.45 -4.12
CA ALA A 159 -8.91 -12.54 -3.19
C ALA A 159 -9.43 -13.26 -1.94
N LEU A 160 -10.08 -14.41 -2.13
CA LEU A 160 -10.59 -15.24 -1.03
C LEU A 160 -9.46 -15.77 -0.14
N THR A 161 -8.41 -16.33 -0.73
CA THR A 161 -7.22 -16.80 -0.01
C THR A 161 -6.57 -15.67 0.78
N LEU A 162 -6.52 -14.45 0.23
CA LEU A 162 -5.96 -13.30 0.93
C LEU A 162 -6.83 -12.90 2.13
N CYS A 163 -8.15 -12.85 1.98
CA CYS A 163 -9.07 -12.57 3.08
C CYS A 163 -8.96 -13.65 4.18
N LEU A 164 -9.01 -14.92 3.80
CA LEU A 164 -8.90 -16.05 4.73
C LEU A 164 -7.54 -16.09 5.43
N GLY A 165 -6.45 -15.83 4.70
CA GLY A 165 -5.11 -15.75 5.26
C GLY A 165 -4.98 -14.60 6.26
N THR A 166 -5.55 -13.43 5.94
CA THR A 166 -5.57 -12.27 6.84
C THR A 166 -6.34 -12.56 8.13
N VAL A 167 -7.54 -13.14 8.01
CA VAL A 167 -8.35 -13.54 9.17
C VAL A 167 -7.65 -14.65 9.96
N GLY A 168 -7.08 -15.65 9.31
CA GLY A 168 -6.35 -16.74 9.97
C GLY A 168 -5.12 -16.25 10.74
N MET A 169 -4.38 -15.27 10.20
CA MET A 169 -3.31 -14.60 10.94
C MET A 169 -3.86 -13.82 12.14
N ALA A 170 -4.95 -13.08 11.97
CA ALA A 170 -5.57 -12.28 13.02
C ALA A 170 -6.14 -13.12 14.17
N LEU A 171 -6.68 -14.31 13.86
CA LEU A 171 -7.19 -15.28 14.84
C LEU A 171 -6.07 -16.08 15.55
N GLY A 172 -4.81 -15.88 15.19
CA GLY A 172 -3.69 -16.62 15.77
C GLY A 172 -3.56 -18.07 15.30
N ILE A 173 -4.26 -18.47 14.22
CA ILE A 173 -4.07 -19.78 13.57
C ILE A 173 -2.64 -19.87 13.01
N VAL A 174 -2.12 -18.74 12.52
CA VAL A 174 -0.71 -18.60 12.12
C VAL A 174 0.10 -18.15 13.34
N PRO A 175 1.27 -18.77 13.62
CA PRO A 175 2.12 -18.38 14.74
C PRO A 175 2.46 -16.88 14.70
N PRO A 176 2.37 -16.15 15.84
CA PRO A 176 2.65 -14.70 15.89
C PRO A 176 4.01 -14.29 15.32
N VAL A 177 5.02 -15.16 15.45
CA VAL A 177 6.37 -14.93 14.89
C VAL A 177 6.35 -14.84 13.36
N VAL A 178 5.50 -15.61 12.69
CA VAL A 178 5.37 -15.58 11.22
C VAL A 178 4.69 -14.29 10.79
N THR A 179 3.61 -13.90 11.48
CA THR A 179 2.91 -12.63 11.23
C THR A 179 3.84 -11.43 11.44
N ALA A 180 4.67 -11.45 12.50
CA ALA A 180 5.68 -10.43 12.77
C ALA A 180 6.77 -10.38 11.69
N ALA A 181 7.26 -11.54 11.24
CA ALA A 181 8.24 -11.62 10.16
C ALA A 181 7.68 -11.07 8.84
N LEU A 182 6.44 -11.41 8.48
CA LEU A 182 5.78 -10.87 7.30
C LEU A 182 5.60 -9.35 7.39
N TYR A 183 5.24 -8.84 8.57
CA TYR A 183 5.14 -7.40 8.81
C TYR A 183 6.50 -6.70 8.67
N ALA A 184 7.57 -7.28 9.21
CA ALA A 184 8.93 -6.76 9.05
C ALA A 184 9.36 -6.74 7.58
N VAL A 185 9.08 -7.81 6.81
CA VAL A 185 9.36 -7.86 5.37
C VAL A 185 8.59 -6.79 4.61
N ASN A 186 7.31 -6.57 4.92
CA ASN A 186 6.51 -5.50 4.35
C ASN A 186 7.16 -4.13 4.60
N ALA A 187 7.58 -3.88 5.84
CA ALA A 187 8.20 -2.61 6.21
C ALA A 187 9.57 -2.40 5.54
N ILE A 188 10.41 -3.44 5.44
CA ILE A 188 11.66 -3.42 4.69
C ILE A 188 11.39 -3.14 3.21
N THR A 189 10.36 -3.74 2.62
CA THR A 189 9.98 -3.51 1.23
C THR A 189 9.59 -2.05 1.00
N GLY A 190 8.84 -1.46 1.93
CA GLY A 190 8.52 -0.03 1.93
C GLY A 190 9.80 0.82 1.91
N PHE A 191 10.75 0.53 2.79
CA PHE A 191 12.04 1.21 2.86
C PHE A 191 12.84 1.10 1.54
N VAL A 192 13.00 -0.13 1.04
CA VAL A 192 13.74 -0.42 -0.19
C VAL A 192 13.10 0.23 -1.42
N SER A 193 11.78 0.41 -1.43
CA SER A 193 11.09 1.05 -2.57
C SER A 193 11.44 2.54 -2.74
N VAL A 194 11.86 3.22 -1.67
CA VAL A 194 12.15 4.65 -1.65
C VAL A 194 13.62 4.94 -1.95
N LEU A 195 14.52 4.05 -1.55
CA LEU A 195 15.98 4.20 -1.69
C LEU A 195 16.46 4.51 -3.12
N PRO A 196 15.99 3.82 -4.18
CA PRO A 196 16.39 4.14 -5.55
C PRO A 196 16.04 5.58 -5.93
N GLN A 197 14.85 6.07 -5.55
CA GLN A 197 14.42 7.42 -5.88
C GLN A 197 15.29 8.47 -5.18
N VAL A 198 15.60 8.27 -3.89
CA VAL A 198 16.52 9.14 -3.13
C VAL A 198 17.88 9.21 -3.80
N SER A 199 18.40 8.04 -4.22
CA SER A 199 19.71 7.91 -4.85
C SER A 199 19.76 8.58 -6.23
N ILE A 200 18.73 8.37 -7.05
CA ILE A 200 18.61 8.99 -8.38
C ILE A 200 18.54 10.51 -8.24
N ASN A 201 17.67 11.03 -7.36
CA ASN A 201 17.57 12.46 -7.11
C ASN A 201 18.91 13.07 -6.64
N TYR A 202 19.64 12.34 -5.80
CA TYR A 202 20.97 12.76 -5.34
C TYR A 202 22.00 12.81 -6.48
N GLN A 203 22.06 11.77 -7.31
CA GLN A 203 22.96 11.71 -8.46
C GLN A 203 22.63 12.77 -9.51
N GLN A 204 21.35 12.97 -9.80
CA GLN A 204 20.86 13.92 -10.81
C GLN A 204 20.81 15.36 -10.31
N ARG A 205 20.97 15.59 -8.99
CA ARG A 205 20.82 16.90 -8.34
C ARG A 205 19.52 17.63 -8.71
N SER A 206 18.48 16.85 -8.98
CA SER A 206 17.16 17.30 -9.43
C SER A 206 16.12 16.27 -8.99
N THR A 207 14.90 16.71 -8.69
CA THR A 207 13.76 15.83 -8.41
C THR A 207 13.01 15.39 -9.67
N GLY A 208 13.43 15.87 -10.85
CA GLY A 208 12.86 15.49 -12.14
C GLY A 208 11.35 15.75 -12.22
N GLN A 209 10.58 14.69 -12.48
CA GLN A 209 9.11 14.70 -12.59
C GLN A 209 8.41 14.26 -11.29
N LEU A 210 9.14 14.14 -10.18
CA LEU A 210 8.54 13.78 -8.90
C LEU A 210 7.55 14.88 -8.47
N SER A 211 6.32 14.51 -8.13
CA SER A 211 5.29 15.46 -7.72
C SER A 211 5.50 15.89 -6.27
N PHE A 212 5.83 17.17 -6.08
CA PHE A 212 5.99 17.77 -4.75
C PHE A 212 4.75 17.56 -3.89
N LEU A 213 3.56 17.78 -4.45
CA LEU A 213 2.30 17.66 -3.71
C LEU A 213 2.08 16.22 -3.22
N VAL A 214 2.35 15.22 -4.05
CA VAL A 214 2.20 13.81 -3.67
C VAL A 214 3.20 13.45 -2.58
N THR A 215 4.48 13.81 -2.74
CA THR A 215 5.51 13.55 -1.73
C THR A 215 5.20 14.27 -0.42
N ALA A 216 4.66 15.48 -0.46
CA ALA A 216 4.25 16.24 0.72
C ALA A 216 3.10 15.56 1.48
N MET A 217 2.08 15.08 0.77
CA MET A 217 0.99 14.31 1.38
C MET A 217 1.49 12.99 1.99
N THR A 218 2.40 12.28 1.29
CA THR A 218 3.03 11.06 1.82
C THR A 218 3.85 11.35 3.07
N PHE A 219 4.64 12.42 3.07
CA PHE A 219 5.41 12.84 4.24
C PHE A 219 4.50 13.19 5.41
N ALA A 220 3.43 13.96 5.20
CA ALA A 220 2.46 14.28 6.24
C ALA A 220 1.82 13.02 6.83
N GLY A 221 1.34 12.10 6.00
CA GLY A 221 0.72 10.85 6.46
C GLY A 221 1.66 9.95 7.26
N ILE A 222 2.93 9.81 6.83
CA ILE A 222 3.93 9.02 7.55
C ILE A 222 4.38 9.75 8.83
N SER A 223 4.41 11.09 8.84
CA SER A 223 4.69 11.88 10.06
C SER A 223 3.61 11.67 11.11
N THR A 224 2.34 11.72 10.70
CA THR A 224 1.21 11.40 11.57
C THR A 224 1.37 10.01 12.17
N ARG A 225 1.65 8.99 11.34
CA ARG A 225 1.84 7.62 11.82
C ARG A 225 3.04 7.46 12.74
N LEU A 226 4.13 8.16 12.46
CA LEU A 226 5.29 8.17 13.34
C LEU A 226 4.88 8.67 14.72
N PHE A 227 4.23 9.84 14.78
CA PHE A 227 3.77 10.42 16.03
C PHE A 227 2.82 9.49 16.80
N THR A 228 1.78 8.98 16.14
CA THR A 228 0.81 8.08 16.80
C THR A 228 1.46 6.77 17.25
N THR A 229 2.42 6.23 16.50
CA THR A 229 3.16 5.02 16.90
C THR A 229 4.02 5.25 18.14
N PHE A 230 4.72 6.39 18.22
CA PHE A 230 5.55 6.73 19.38
C PHE A 230 4.71 7.01 20.64
N VAL A 231 3.48 7.50 20.48
CA VAL A 231 2.58 7.83 21.60
C VAL A 231 1.73 6.63 22.02
N GLU A 232 1.20 5.86 21.08
CA GLU A 232 0.19 4.81 21.34
C GLU A 232 0.78 3.39 21.40
N VAL A 233 2.01 3.16 20.92
CA VAL A 233 2.58 1.81 20.82
C VAL A 233 3.89 1.68 21.58
N ASP A 234 3.91 0.76 22.54
CA ASP A 234 5.11 0.39 23.33
C ASP A 234 5.89 -0.75 22.65
N ASP A 235 6.36 -0.53 21.42
CA ASP A 235 7.23 -1.48 20.70
C ASP A 235 8.35 -0.74 19.96
N VAL A 236 9.58 -0.92 20.46
CA VAL A 236 10.79 -0.31 19.90
C VAL A 236 11.05 -0.74 18.46
N ALA A 237 10.74 -1.98 18.08
CA ALA A 237 10.96 -2.46 16.72
C ALA A 237 9.99 -1.77 15.73
N LEU A 238 8.73 -1.57 16.13
CA LEU A 238 7.74 -0.85 15.32
C LEU A 238 8.12 0.63 15.19
N GLN A 239 8.48 1.27 16.31
CA GLN A 239 8.93 2.66 16.35
C GLN A 239 10.16 2.88 15.47
N LEU A 240 11.18 2.03 15.57
CA LEU A 240 12.41 2.14 14.78
C LEU A 240 12.14 1.96 13.28
N THR A 241 11.33 0.96 12.93
CA THR A 241 10.98 0.68 11.54
C THR A 241 10.20 1.86 10.93
N MET A 242 9.28 2.45 11.69
CA MET A 242 8.53 3.63 11.28
C MET A 242 9.45 4.85 11.14
N ALA A 243 10.37 5.06 12.09
CA ALA A 243 11.34 6.15 12.06
C ALA A 243 12.28 6.06 10.85
N LEU A 244 12.78 4.86 10.54
CA LEU A 244 13.59 4.62 9.35
C LEU A 244 12.83 4.94 8.06
N ASN A 245 11.59 4.46 7.93
CA ASN A 245 10.77 4.76 6.76
C ASN A 245 10.48 6.27 6.64
N TRP A 246 10.12 6.92 7.73
CA TRP A 246 9.91 8.36 7.78
C TRP A 246 11.15 9.14 7.36
N SER A 247 12.34 8.73 7.82
CA SER A 247 13.60 9.42 7.50
C SER A 247 13.88 9.47 5.99
N LEU A 248 13.61 8.40 5.24
CA LEU A 248 13.80 8.40 3.78
C LEU A 248 12.83 9.34 3.07
N ILE A 249 11.57 9.35 3.50
CA ILE A 249 10.56 10.24 2.94
C ILE A 249 10.86 11.70 3.30
N ALA A 250 11.40 11.95 4.50
CA ALA A 250 11.91 13.25 4.90
C ALA A 250 13.07 13.72 4.02
N VAL A 251 14.00 12.82 3.68
CA VAL A 251 15.09 13.12 2.74
C VAL A 251 14.55 13.46 1.35
N LEU A 252 13.59 12.67 0.82
CA LEU A 252 12.94 13.00 -0.46
C LEU A 252 12.27 14.39 -0.42
N MET A 253 11.59 14.70 0.67
CA MET A 253 10.96 16.00 0.88
C MET A 253 12.00 17.13 0.92
N MET A 254 13.12 16.91 1.62
CA MET A 254 14.23 17.87 1.67
C MET A 254 14.87 18.12 0.30
N GLN A 255 14.99 17.08 -0.54
CA GLN A 255 15.55 17.20 -1.88
C GLN A 255 14.77 18.18 -2.78
N PHE A 256 13.46 18.33 -2.59
CA PHE A 256 12.68 19.35 -3.29
C PHE A 256 13.14 20.78 -2.97
N PHE A 257 13.50 21.04 -1.71
CA PHE A 257 13.97 22.36 -1.30
C PHE A 257 15.42 22.58 -1.73
N LEU A 258 16.29 21.57 -1.59
CA LEU A 258 17.72 21.68 -1.94
C LEU A 258 17.99 21.78 -3.45
N TYR A 259 17.13 21.18 -4.29
CA TYR A 259 17.32 21.15 -5.74
C TYR A 259 16.40 22.13 -6.49
N ARG A 260 15.60 22.92 -5.77
CA ARG A 260 14.69 23.93 -6.34
C ARG A 260 15.38 24.93 -7.27
N ASP A 261 16.61 25.32 -6.94
CA ASP A 261 17.39 26.35 -7.65
C ASP A 261 18.33 25.81 -8.74
N LYS A 262 18.50 24.48 -8.86
CA LYS A 262 19.48 23.88 -9.79
C LYS A 262 18.95 23.62 -11.20
N ARG A 263 17.81 24.20 -11.57
CA ARG A 263 17.23 24.14 -12.94
C ARG A 263 18.15 24.62 -14.07
N LEU A 264 19.32 25.21 -13.76
CA LEU A 264 20.25 25.79 -14.74
C LEU A 264 21.43 24.90 -15.14
N LEU A 265 21.60 23.70 -14.58
CA LEU A 265 22.68 22.82 -15.04
C LEU A 265 22.17 21.89 -16.14
N PRO A 266 22.74 21.98 -17.36
CA PRO A 266 22.35 21.10 -18.46
C PRO A 266 22.61 19.64 -18.05
N PRO A 267 21.82 18.69 -18.58
CA PRO A 267 22.04 17.27 -18.31
C PRO A 267 23.48 16.93 -18.66
N MET A 268 24.22 16.35 -17.72
CA MET A 268 25.56 15.83 -18.01
C MET A 268 25.44 14.84 -19.18
N SER A 269 26.19 15.10 -20.25
CA SER A 269 26.26 14.21 -21.40
C SER A 269 26.60 12.80 -20.95
N PRO A 270 25.99 11.75 -21.51
CA PRO A 270 26.37 10.39 -21.18
C PRO A 270 27.87 10.23 -21.41
N SER A 271 28.60 9.89 -20.35
CA SER A 271 30.04 9.61 -20.42
C SER A 271 30.27 8.66 -21.58
N ARG A 272 31.10 9.08 -22.56
CA ARG A 272 31.49 8.24 -23.70
C ARG A 272 31.84 6.85 -23.17
N ARG A 273 31.01 5.88 -23.52
CA ARG A 273 31.36 4.47 -23.44
C ARG A 273 32.63 4.36 -24.27
N VAL A 274 33.76 4.14 -23.61
CA VAL A 274 35.05 3.97 -24.28
C VAL A 274 34.88 2.80 -25.24
N ASP A 275 34.81 3.12 -26.52
CA ASP A 275 34.66 2.15 -27.60
C ASP A 275 36.00 1.42 -27.72
N LYS A 276 36.14 0.32 -26.96
CA LYS A 276 37.21 -0.65 -27.15
C LYS A 276 36.77 -1.60 -28.27
N SER A 277 36.78 -1.11 -29.50
CA SER A 277 36.76 -1.95 -30.68
C SER A 277 38.00 -1.62 -31.52
N PHE A 278 39.09 -2.33 -31.20
CA PHE A 278 40.25 -2.44 -32.05
C PHE A 278 39.78 -2.99 -33.41
N ALA A 279 39.81 -2.15 -34.44
CA ALA A 279 39.59 -2.56 -35.81
C ALA A 279 40.74 -3.48 -36.25
N VAL A 280 40.49 -4.79 -36.24
CA VAL A 280 41.29 -5.75 -37.02
C VAL A 280 40.79 -5.66 -38.46
N THR A 281 41.53 -4.95 -39.30
CA THR A 281 41.33 -5.01 -40.76
C THR A 281 42.05 -6.23 -41.34
N PRO A 282 41.38 -7.15 -42.05
CA PRO A 282 42.07 -8.04 -42.97
C PRO A 282 42.30 -7.29 -44.29
N ARG A 283 43.57 -7.06 -44.66
CA ARG A 283 43.91 -6.64 -46.04
C ARG A 283 43.87 -7.88 -46.94
N LEU A 284 42.87 -7.95 -47.80
CA LEU A 284 42.94 -8.71 -49.05
C LEU A 284 42.48 -7.83 -50.22
N SER A 285 43.09 -8.08 -51.39
CA SER A 285 43.07 -7.36 -52.68
C SER A 285 44.12 -6.24 -52.79
N GLY A 286 45.04 -6.23 -53.76
CA GLY A 286 45.35 -7.12 -54.88
C GLY A 286 46.15 -6.31 -55.91
N ARG A 287 47.27 -6.84 -56.42
CA ARG A 287 47.89 -6.43 -57.70
C ARG A 287 49.04 -7.37 -58.10
N SER A 288 49.06 -7.65 -59.41
CA SER A 288 49.86 -8.56 -60.26
C SER A 288 49.63 -10.05 -60.06
#